data_AF-A0A8C5X044-F1
#
_entry.id   AF-A0A8C5X044-F1
#
_cell.length_a   1.000
_cell.length_b   1.000
_cell.length_c   1.000
_cell.angle_alpha   90.00
_cell.angle_beta   90.00
_cell.angle_gamma   90.00
#
_symmetry.space_group_name_H-M   'P 1'
#
loop_
_entity.id
_entity.type
_entity.pdbx_description
1 polymer ?
#
loop_
_entity_poly.entity_id
_entity_poly.type
_entity_poly.pdbx_seq_one_letter_code
_entity_poly.pdbx_strand_id
1 'polypeptide(L)'
;MYSGNKRKKLWREEKERLLKMTLEERRKEYLGDYVALKTIPTWMEDLKSKSESDGENAKEDLQGKKSLSEKVSLYRGDITLLEVDAIVNAGRWLNILVIVL
;
A
#
# COMPACT_ATOMS: atom_id res chain seq x y z
N MET A 1 -0.17 8.66 -39.05
CA MET A 1 0.05 9.35 -37.75
C MET A 1 0.04 8.32 -36.62
N TYR A 2 1.12 8.21 -35.84
CA TYR A 2 1.27 7.14 -34.84
C TYR A 2 0.27 7.26 -33.68
N SER A 3 -0.56 6.22 -33.49
CA SER A 3 -1.57 6.08 -32.44
C SER A 3 -1.01 6.10 -31.00
N GLY A 4 0.32 6.02 -30.81
CA GLY A 4 0.97 6.02 -29.51
C GLY A 4 0.94 7.36 -28.77
N ASN A 5 0.94 8.49 -29.48
CA ASN A 5 0.93 9.82 -28.84
C ASN A 5 -0.42 10.16 -28.21
N LYS A 6 -1.53 9.66 -28.77
CA LYS A 6 -2.88 9.89 -28.24
C LYS A 6 -3.06 9.19 -26.88
N ARG A 7 -2.68 7.91 -26.77
CA ARG A 7 -2.74 7.18 -25.49
C ARG A 7 -1.83 7.80 -24.42
N LYS A 8 -0.65 8.28 -24.83
CA LYS A 8 0.28 8.99 -23.94
C LYS A 8 -0.30 10.29 -23.38
N LYS A 9 -1.08 11.01 -24.19
CA LYS A 9 -1.79 12.23 -23.75
C LYS A 9 -2.92 11.88 -22.76
N LEU A 10 -3.71 10.85 -23.08
CA LEU A 10 -4.86 10.42 -22.27
C LEU A 10 -4.48 9.98 -20.84
N TRP A 11 -3.44 9.16 -20.66
CA TRP A 11 -3.09 8.72 -19.30
C TRP A 11 -2.56 9.87 -18.43
N ARG A 12 -1.89 10.86 -19.05
CA ARG A 12 -1.37 12.02 -18.33
C ARG A 12 -2.49 12.93 -17.84
N GLU A 13 -3.45 13.22 -18.70
CA GLU A 13 -4.63 14.01 -18.36
C GLU A 13 -5.44 13.32 -17.25
N GLU A 14 -5.65 12.00 -17.37
CA GLU A 14 -6.37 11.24 -16.35
C GLU A 14 -5.61 11.15 -15.02
N LYS A 15 -4.28 10.97 -15.07
CA LYS A 15 -3.44 11.01 -13.87
C LYS A 15 -3.54 12.37 -13.18
N GLU A 16 -3.48 13.47 -13.93
CA GLU A 16 -3.59 14.82 -13.36
C GLU A 16 -4.97 15.07 -12.75
N ARG A 17 -6.03 14.59 -13.39
CA ARG A 17 -7.40 14.64 -12.86
C ARG A 17 -7.48 13.93 -11.50
N LEU A 18 -7.02 12.68 -11.44
CA LEU A 18 -7.07 11.86 -10.22
C LEU A 18 -6.19 12.41 -9.08
N LEU A 19 -5.09 13.10 -9.39
CA LEU A 19 -4.24 13.74 -8.39
C LEU A 19 -4.86 15.02 -7.79
N LYS A 20 -5.76 15.68 -8.51
CA LYS A 20 -6.44 16.90 -8.05
C LYS A 20 -7.73 16.63 -7.26
N MET A 21 -8.28 15.42 -7.36
CA MET A 21 -9.48 15.02 -6.64
C MET A 21 -9.20 14.78 -5.16
N THR A 22 -10.19 15.05 -4.31
CA THR A 22 -10.12 14.66 -2.89
C THR A 22 -10.35 13.15 -2.73
N LEU A 23 -10.01 12.61 -1.56
CA LEU A 23 -10.19 11.19 -1.26
C LEU A 23 -11.68 10.79 -1.34
N GLU A 24 -12.58 11.65 -0.88
CA GLU A 24 -14.03 11.45 -0.92
C GLU A 24 -14.58 11.40 -2.35
N GLU A 25 -14.05 12.24 -3.23
CA GLU A 25 -14.41 12.21 -4.65
C GLU A 25 -13.88 10.94 -5.32
N ARG A 26 -12.65 10.53 -5.00
CA ARG A 26 -12.06 9.29 -5.53
C ARG A 26 -12.86 8.05 -5.14
N ARG A 27 -13.35 7.98 -3.90
CA ARG A 27 -14.18 6.86 -3.41
C ARG A 27 -15.47 6.65 -4.22
N LYS A 28 -16.04 7.71 -4.81
CA LYS A 28 -17.24 7.59 -5.66
C LYS A 28 -16.96 6.88 -6.99
N GLU A 29 -15.71 6.87 -7.42
CA GLU A 29 -15.27 6.25 -8.68
C GLU A 29 -14.64 4.86 -8.47
N TYR A 30 -14.57 4.36 -7.24
CA TYR A 30 -14.06 3.01 -6.98
C TYR A 30 -15.00 1.96 -7.57
N LEU A 31 -14.42 0.94 -8.21
CA LEU A 31 -15.18 -0.16 -8.82
C LEU A 31 -15.70 -1.15 -7.78
N GLY A 32 -15.30 -1.05 -6.51
CA GLY A 32 -15.68 -1.96 -5.44
C GLY A 32 -15.27 -1.45 -4.07
N ASP A 33 -15.18 -2.38 -3.11
CA ASP A 33 -14.81 -2.09 -1.73
C ASP A 33 -13.37 -1.60 -1.59
N TYR A 34 -13.07 -0.99 -0.43
CA TYR A 34 -11.74 -0.51 -0.08
C TYR A 34 -11.43 -0.76 1.41
N VAL A 35 -10.14 -0.89 1.71
CA VAL A 35 -9.60 -1.04 3.06
C VAL A 35 -8.81 0.22 3.38
N ALA A 36 -9.35 1.05 4.28
CA ALA A 36 -8.71 2.29 4.68
C ALA A 36 -7.44 1.99 5.51
N LEU A 37 -6.37 2.77 5.30
CA LEU A 37 -5.12 2.61 6.06
C LEU A 37 -5.35 2.56 7.58
N LYS A 38 -6.28 3.38 8.09
CA LYS A 38 -6.65 3.47 9.51
C LYS A 38 -7.22 2.18 10.12
N THR A 39 -7.70 1.23 9.30
CA THR A 39 -8.24 -0.04 9.79
C THR A 39 -7.19 -1.14 9.86
N ILE A 40 -5.99 -0.89 9.34
CA ILE A 40 -4.89 -1.84 9.35
C ILE A 40 -4.11 -1.63 10.66
N PRO A 41 -4.06 -2.63 11.56
CA PRO A 41 -3.31 -2.49 12.79
C PRO A 41 -1.81 -2.38 12.52
N THR A 42 -1.13 -1.60 13.34
CA THR A 42 0.33 -1.55 13.37
C THR A 42 0.89 -2.81 14.00
N TRP A 43 2.14 -3.14 13.68
CA TRP A 43 2.84 -4.26 14.29
C TRP A 43 2.90 -4.13 15.82
N MET A 44 3.00 -2.90 16.34
CA MET A 44 2.93 -2.66 17.79
C MET A 44 1.58 -3.04 18.39
N GLU A 45 0.48 -2.72 17.72
CA GLU A 45 -0.89 -3.06 18.18
C GLU A 45 -1.13 -4.57 18.13
N ASP A 46 -0.66 -5.25 17.08
CA ASP A 46 -0.73 -6.71 16.95
C ASP A 46 0.08 -7.44 18.03
N LEU A 47 1.24 -6.90 18.43
CA LEU A 47 2.03 -7.48 19.52
C LEU A 47 1.37 -7.29 20.88
N LYS A 48 0.73 -6.13 21.12
CA LYS A 48 0.00 -5.87 22.36
C LYS A 48 -1.18 -6.84 22.51
N SER A 49 -1.99 -7.00 21.47
CA SER A 49 -3.15 -7.91 21.50
C SER A 49 -2.75 -9.37 21.74
N LYS A 50 -1.62 -9.82 21.19
CA LYS A 50 -1.07 -11.17 21.47
C LYS A 50 -0.51 -11.33 22.89
N SER A 51 0.17 -10.31 23.40
CA SER A 51 0.77 -10.34 24.75
C SER A 51 -0.26 -10.37 25.89
N GLU A 52 -1.50 -9.96 25.62
CA GLU A 52 -2.62 -10.12 26.55
C GLU A 52 -3.23 -11.53 26.51
N SER A 53 -3.01 -12.30 25.43
CA SER A 53 -3.53 -13.67 25.27
C SER A 53 -2.58 -14.77 25.76
N ASP A 54 -1.26 -14.57 25.62
CA ASP A 54 -0.24 -15.53 26.05
C ASP A 54 0.61 -14.91 27.16
N GLY A 55 0.43 -15.39 28.39
CA GLY A 55 0.96 -14.84 29.63
C GLY A 55 2.48 -14.91 29.83
N GLU A 56 3.31 -15.04 28.79
CA GLU A 56 4.76 -15.20 28.94
C GLU A 56 5.60 -14.39 27.91
N ASN A 57 6.48 -13.54 28.47
CA ASN A 57 7.83 -13.24 27.98
C ASN A 57 8.04 -12.71 26.55
N ALA A 58 7.31 -11.65 26.14
CA ALA A 58 7.73 -10.80 25.00
C ALA A 58 8.09 -9.36 25.41
N LYS A 59 8.31 -9.11 26.71
CA LYS A 59 8.46 -7.74 27.25
C LYS A 59 9.87 -7.14 27.12
N GLU A 60 10.90 -7.94 26.89
CA GLU A 60 12.29 -7.48 27.02
C GLU A 60 12.89 -6.86 25.74
N ASP A 61 12.44 -7.23 24.54
CA ASP A 61 12.97 -6.67 23.27
C ASP A 61 12.20 -5.43 22.74
N LEU A 62 11.03 -5.12 23.32
CA LEU A 62 10.13 -4.06 22.83
C LEU A 62 10.54 -2.64 23.27
N GLN A 63 11.38 -2.51 24.29
CA GLN A 63 11.65 -1.20 24.90
C GLN A 63 12.61 -0.34 24.06
N GLY A 64 13.44 -0.94 23.21
CA GLY A 64 14.46 -0.24 22.41
C GLY A 64 14.06 0.12 20.96
N LYS A 65 12.97 -0.45 20.41
CA LYS A 65 12.62 -0.35 18.98
C LYS A 65 11.20 0.17 18.69
N LYS A 66 10.56 0.88 19.65
CA LYS A 66 9.18 1.39 19.52
C LYS A 66 8.92 2.19 18.22
N SER A 67 9.92 2.92 17.73
CA SER A 67 9.80 3.81 16.55
C SER A 67 9.43 3.10 15.24
N LEU A 68 9.90 1.87 15.02
CA LEU A 68 9.65 1.15 13.76
C LEU A 68 8.37 0.33 13.83
N SER A 69 8.05 -0.27 14.98
CA SER A 69 6.85 -1.09 15.17
C SER A 69 5.54 -0.32 15.01
N GLU A 70 5.57 1.01 15.18
CA GLU A 70 4.42 1.90 14.97
C GLU A 70 4.23 2.29 13.50
N LYS A 71 5.23 2.03 12.64
CA LYS A 71 5.24 2.45 11.22
C LYS A 71 5.07 1.30 10.24
N VAL A 72 5.15 0.06 10.72
CA VAL A 72 5.03 -1.14 9.90
C VAL A 72 3.81 -1.94 10.33
N SER A 73 3.17 -2.60 9.37
CA SER A 73 2.02 -3.47 9.57
C SER A 73 2.21 -4.74 8.77
N LEU A 74 1.71 -5.86 9.28
CA LEU A 74 1.60 -7.10 8.51
C LEU A 74 0.15 -7.28 8.09
N TYR A 75 -0.12 -7.14 6.79
CA TYR A 75 -1.47 -7.29 6.24
C TYR A 75 -1.56 -8.55 5.38
N ARG A 76 -2.61 -9.36 5.60
CA ARG A 76 -2.95 -10.52 4.78
C ARG A 76 -4.30 -10.31 4.13
N GLY A 77 -4.31 -10.01 2.83
CA GLY A 77 -5.51 -9.77 2.05
C GLY A 77 -5.17 -9.39 0.61
N ASP A 78 -6.18 -8.91 -0.13
CA ASP A 78 -5.99 -8.40 -1.49
C ASP A 78 -5.35 -7.01 -1.45
N ILE A 79 -4.15 -6.88 -2.02
CA ILE A 79 -3.41 -5.61 -2.06
C ILE A 79 -4.10 -4.54 -2.91
N THR A 80 -4.99 -4.93 -3.84
CA THR A 80 -5.69 -4.00 -4.73
C THR A 80 -6.81 -3.23 -4.02
N LEU A 81 -7.26 -3.72 -2.86
CA LEU A 81 -8.28 -3.06 -2.04
C LEU A 81 -7.68 -2.03 -1.07
N LEU A 82 -6.35 -1.98 -0.91
CA LEU A 82 -5.72 -1.07 0.04
C LEU A 82 -5.82 0.39 -0.43
N GLU A 83 -6.48 1.24 0.36
CA GLU A 83 -6.54 2.68 0.18
C GLU A 83 -5.27 3.32 0.78
N VAL A 84 -4.16 3.18 0.05
CA VAL A 84 -2.82 3.69 0.40
C VAL A 84 -2.21 4.48 -0.76
N ASP A 85 -1.23 5.33 -0.47
CA ASP A 85 -0.63 6.22 -1.47
C ASP A 85 0.08 5.48 -2.62
N ALA A 86 0.69 4.33 -2.30
CA ALA A 86 1.40 3.51 -3.26
C ALA A 86 1.31 2.03 -2.89
N ILE A 87 1.09 1.21 -3.91
CA ILE A 87 1.22 -0.24 -3.84
C ILE A 87 2.34 -0.68 -4.80
N VAL A 88 3.09 -1.71 -4.41
CA VAL A 88 4.15 -2.27 -5.24
C VAL A 88 3.56 -3.40 -6.08
N ASN A 89 3.85 -3.39 -7.38
CA ASN A 89 3.47 -4.49 -8.28
C ASN A 89 4.69 -5.39 -8.56
N ALA A 90 4.52 -6.70 -8.43
CA ALA A 90 5.52 -7.70 -8.81
C ALA A 90 5.39 -8.06 -10.31
N GLY A 91 5.54 -7.07 -11.19
CA GLY A 91 5.40 -7.25 -12.64
C GLY A 91 6.57 -8.00 -13.28
N ARG A 92 6.30 -8.82 -14.30
CA ARG A 92 7.35 -9.37 -15.18
C ARG A 92 7.69 -8.37 -16.28
N TRP A 93 8.98 -8.11 -16.48
CA TRP A 93 9.47 -7.33 -17.61
C TRP A 93 9.44 -8.20 -18.88
N LEU A 94 8.61 -7.88 -19.86
CA LEU A 94 8.79 -8.38 -21.23
C LEU A 94 9.46 -7.26 -22.05
N ASN A 95 10.70 -7.53 -22.51
CA ASN A 95 11.58 -6.70 -23.34
C ASN A 95 12.46 -5.66 -22.63
N ILE A 96 13.65 -6.09 -22.19
CA ILE A 96 14.97 -5.64 -22.70
C ILE A 96 16.04 -6.42 -21.93
N LEU A 97 16.94 -7.03 -22.70
CA LEU A 97 18.24 -7.52 -22.28
C LEU A 97 18.95 -6.45 -21.42
N VAL A 98 18.93 -6.60 -20.11
CA VAL A 98 19.88 -5.91 -19.24
C VAL A 98 20.94 -6.94 -18.87
N ILE A 99 22.04 -6.92 -19.62
CA ILE A 99 23.32 -7.37 -19.12
C ILE A 99 23.69 -6.36 -18.02
N VAL A 100 23.81 -6.83 -16.78
CA VAL A 100 24.74 -6.24 -15.81
C VAL A 100 25.68 -7.36 -15.38
N LEU A 101 26.88 -7.36 -15.94
CA LEU A 101 28.11 -7.59 -15.17
C LEU A 101 28.64 -6.21 -14.78
#